data_AF-A0A0G2F6Y4-F1
#
_entry.id   AF-A0A0G2F6Y4-F1
#
_cell.length_a   1.000
_cell.length_b   1.000
_cell.length_c   1.000
_cell.angle_alpha   90.00
_cell.angle_beta   90.00
_cell.angle_gamma   90.00
#
_symmetry.space_group_name_H-M   'P 1'
#
loop_
_entity.id
_entity.type
_entity.pdbx_description
1 polymer ?
#
loop_
_entity_poly.entity_id
_entity_poly.type
_entity_poly.pdbx_seq_one_letter_code
_entity_poly.pdbx_strand_id
1 'polypeptide(L)'
;MVLGAEDNKIHAADTFSGPYSLVKTMPWNTSDYSDHWTEDPFLWRDKRGNWHILCHWMIDIAERGEKFPRVGGHLFSRDLAGDWTFRLQAAYNTTVGFTDGGRTDYYRRERPKLFFSDDGELTPLYLTNGVQEFNSSGSYTLVQPIGRRAEAFARELGF
;
A
#
# COMPACT_ATOMS: atom_id res chain seq x y z
N MET A 1 15.38 -7.45 -11.33
CA MET A 1 14.55 -7.53 -10.11
C MET A 1 14.49 -6.17 -9.45
N VAL A 2 13.35 -5.79 -8.85
CA VAL A 2 13.15 -4.50 -8.20
C VAL A 2 12.62 -4.73 -6.79
N LEU A 3 13.15 -3.98 -5.82
CA LEU A 3 12.79 -4.05 -4.41
C LEU A 3 12.42 -2.65 -3.92
N GLY A 4 11.24 -2.53 -3.30
CA GLY A 4 10.89 -1.38 -2.47
C GLY A 4 11.35 -1.62 -1.04
N ALA A 5 11.97 -0.63 -0.43
CA ALA A 5 12.35 -0.60 0.98
C ALA A 5 11.71 0.61 1.69
N GLU A 6 11.87 0.68 3.00
CA GLU A 6 11.40 1.79 3.85
C GLU A 6 11.74 3.18 3.25
N ASP A 7 10.87 4.16 3.48
CA ASP A 7 10.82 5.46 2.78
C ASP A 7 10.54 5.36 1.28
N ASN A 8 9.99 4.23 0.83
CA ASN A 8 9.80 3.93 -0.57
C ASN A 8 11.10 4.01 -1.38
N LYS A 9 12.25 3.72 -0.75
CA LYS A 9 13.53 3.58 -1.44
C LYS A 9 13.44 2.44 -2.44
N ILE A 10 13.90 2.67 -3.67
CA ILE A 10 13.85 1.69 -4.74
C ILE A 10 15.25 1.18 -4.99
N HIS A 11 15.41 -0.14 -4.96
CA HIS A 11 16.62 -0.83 -5.35
C HIS A 11 16.37 -1.78 -6.52
N ALA A 12 17.42 -2.06 -7.30
CA ALA A 12 17.37 -3.04 -8.38
C ALA A 12 18.60 -3.95 -8.39
N ALA A 13 18.41 -5.16 -8.89
CA ALA A 13 19.43 -6.17 -9.09
C ALA A 13 19.15 -6.96 -10.38
N ASP A 14 20.18 -7.53 -11.01
CA ASP A 14 19.99 -8.36 -12.22
C ASP A 14 19.28 -9.68 -11.91
N THR A 15 19.49 -10.22 -10.70
CA THR A 15 18.91 -11.49 -10.24
C THR A 15 18.24 -11.33 -8.88
N PHE A 16 17.37 -12.28 -8.50
CA PHE A 16 16.64 -12.24 -7.23
C PHE A 16 17.57 -12.22 -6.01
N SER A 17 18.64 -13.03 -6.05
CA SER A 17 19.65 -13.13 -5.00
C SER A 17 20.89 -12.25 -5.25
N GLY A 18 20.84 -11.39 -6.26
CA GLY A 18 21.96 -10.51 -6.62
C GLY A 18 22.11 -9.32 -5.66
N PRO A 19 23.24 -8.60 -5.75
CA PRO A 19 23.40 -7.36 -5.00
C PRO A 19 22.43 -6.30 -5.52
N TYR A 20 21.66 -5.72 -4.60
CA TYR A 20 20.72 -4.64 -4.90
C TYR A 20 21.41 -3.29 -4.81
N SER A 21 21.33 -2.50 -5.87
CA SER A 21 21.84 -1.13 -5.91
C SER A 21 20.69 -0.13 -5.78
N LEU A 22 20.92 0.98 -5.07
CA LEU A 22 19.94 2.07 -4.96
C LEU A 22 19.68 2.70 -6.34
N VAL A 23 18.40 2.82 -6.68
CA VAL A 23 17.92 3.45 -7.92
C VAL A 23 17.28 4.81 -7.62
N LYS A 24 16.44 4.87 -6.59
CA LYS A 24 15.70 6.09 -6.24
C LYS A 24 15.50 6.20 -4.73
N THR A 25 15.71 7.40 -4.21
CA THR A 25 15.22 7.84 -2.90
C THR A 25 14.11 8.85 -3.15
N MET A 26 13.01 8.70 -2.41
CA MET A 26 11.92 9.67 -2.49
C MET A 26 12.32 10.96 -1.76
N PRO A 27 12.07 12.15 -2.35
CA PRO A 27 12.52 13.42 -1.78
C PRO A 27 11.69 13.87 -0.57
N TRP A 28 10.55 13.24 -0.32
CA TRP A 28 9.68 13.60 0.79
C TRP A 28 10.22 12.98 2.07
N ASN A 29 10.46 13.83 3.08
CA ASN A 29 10.35 13.43 4.46
C ASN A 29 9.24 14.33 5.04
N THR A 30 8.12 13.73 5.44
CA THR A 30 6.95 14.46 5.93
C THR A 30 6.83 14.41 7.46
N SER A 31 7.90 14.06 8.19
CA SER A 31 7.81 13.72 9.61
C SER A 31 9.01 14.22 10.43
N ASP A 32 8.72 14.81 11.59
CA ASP A 32 9.68 15.00 12.69
C ASP A 32 9.64 13.85 13.72
N TYR A 33 8.68 12.91 13.58
CA TYR A 33 8.48 11.80 14.52
C TYR A 33 9.53 10.69 14.37
N SER A 34 10.02 10.46 13.16
CA SER A 34 11.02 9.44 12.83
C SER A 34 11.83 9.90 11.62
N ASP A 35 13.01 9.30 11.43
CA ASP A 35 13.80 9.46 10.21
C ASP A 35 13.13 8.83 8.97
N HIS A 36 12.07 8.06 9.19
CA HIS A 36 11.20 7.48 8.17
C HIS A 36 9.80 8.11 8.15
N TRP A 37 9.18 8.17 6.98
CA TRP A 37 7.84 8.76 6.80
C TRP A 37 6.82 7.78 6.18
N THR A 38 7.30 6.70 5.57
CA THR A 38 6.50 5.61 5.00
C THR A 38 7.18 4.26 5.20
N GLU A 39 6.38 3.22 5.37
CA GLU A 39 6.81 1.84 5.57
C GLU A 39 6.07 0.90 4.60
N ASP A 40 6.50 -0.36 4.57
CA ASP A 40 5.81 -1.46 3.87
C ASP A 40 5.39 -1.17 2.41
N PRO A 41 6.34 -0.83 1.51
CA PRO A 41 6.01 -0.55 0.12
C PRO A 41 5.51 -1.79 -0.62
N PHE A 42 4.40 -1.65 -1.34
CA PHE A 42 3.94 -2.54 -2.38
C PHE A 42 4.14 -1.89 -3.74
N LEU A 43 5.20 -2.30 -4.44
CA LEU A 43 5.58 -1.80 -5.76
C LEU A 43 4.98 -2.69 -6.86
N TRP A 44 4.34 -2.09 -7.85
CA TRP A 44 3.88 -2.80 -9.05
C TRP A 44 4.01 -1.95 -10.31
N ARG A 45 3.83 -2.61 -11.45
CA ARG A 45 3.77 -1.97 -12.77
C ARG A 45 2.38 -2.21 -13.37
N ASP A 46 1.71 -1.15 -13.82
CA ASP A 46 0.40 -1.25 -14.47
C ASP A 46 0.51 -1.79 -15.90
N LYS A 47 -0.63 -2.10 -16.54
CA LYS A 47 -0.66 -2.64 -17.91
C LYS A 47 -0.09 -1.71 -18.99
N ARG A 48 0.01 -0.40 -18.70
CA ARG A 48 0.62 0.60 -19.59
C ARG A 48 2.11 0.78 -19.32
N GLY A 49 2.65 0.05 -18.35
CA GLY A 49 4.05 0.11 -17.98
C GLY A 49 4.41 1.19 -16.97
N ASN A 50 3.44 1.89 -16.35
CA ASN A 50 3.70 2.86 -15.30
C ASN A 50 3.97 2.17 -13.97
N TRP A 51 4.83 2.76 -13.16
CA TRP A 51 5.19 2.28 -11.84
C TRP A 51 4.31 2.90 -10.77
N HIS A 52 3.99 2.11 -9.75
CA HIS A 52 3.18 2.53 -8.62
C HIS A 52 3.69 1.93 -7.32
N ILE A 53 3.55 2.68 -6.22
CA ILE A 53 3.78 2.19 -4.87
C ILE A 53 2.55 2.49 -4.02
N LEU A 54 2.06 1.49 -3.29
CA LEU A 54 1.09 1.62 -2.22
C LEU A 54 1.82 1.31 -0.92
N CYS A 55 1.74 2.17 0.08
CA CYS A 55 2.55 2.04 1.30
C CYS A 55 1.75 2.40 2.55
N HIS A 56 2.30 2.03 3.71
CA HIS A 56 1.90 2.62 4.98
C HIS A 56 2.49 4.03 5.09
N TRP A 57 1.67 5.03 5.37
CA TRP A 57 2.02 6.45 5.46
C TRP A 57 1.68 6.99 6.85
N MET A 58 2.69 7.36 7.61
CA MET A 58 2.57 7.71 9.03
C MET A 58 2.17 9.18 9.27
N ILE A 59 1.31 9.74 8.42
CA ILE A 59 1.03 11.18 8.39
C ILE A 59 0.36 11.70 9.65
N ASP A 60 -0.62 10.96 10.19
CA ASP A 60 -1.29 11.39 11.42
C ASP A 60 -0.34 11.31 12.63
N ILE A 61 0.70 10.46 12.57
CA ILE A 61 1.69 10.42 13.64
C ILE A 61 2.53 11.68 13.58
N ALA A 62 2.99 12.05 12.38
CA ALA A 62 3.76 13.26 12.15
C ALA A 62 2.97 14.55 12.46
N GLU A 63 1.71 14.63 12.02
CA GLU A 63 0.91 15.87 12.13
C GLU A 63 0.17 16.00 13.47
N ARG A 64 -0.18 14.87 14.11
CA ARG A 64 -1.13 14.85 15.24
C ARG A 64 -0.71 13.93 16.40
N GLY A 65 0.38 13.17 16.26
CA GLY A 65 0.79 12.17 17.25
C GLY A 65 -0.14 10.95 17.33
N GLU A 66 -0.92 10.68 16.29
CA GLU A 66 -1.91 9.59 16.24
C GLU A 66 -1.59 8.56 15.14
N LYS A 67 -1.79 7.26 15.39
CA LYS A 67 -1.54 6.21 14.36
C LYS A 67 -2.67 6.03 13.33
N PHE A 68 -3.67 6.90 13.37
CA PHE A 68 -4.93 6.78 12.64
C PHE A 68 -5.54 8.18 12.41
N PRO A 69 -6.56 8.30 11.52
CA PRO A 69 -7.05 7.29 10.59
C PRO A 69 -6.31 7.27 9.24
N ARG A 70 -5.56 8.31 8.88
CA ARG A 70 -4.88 8.44 7.58
C ARG A 70 -3.59 7.63 7.60
N VAL A 71 -3.58 6.55 6.82
CA VAL A 71 -2.47 5.57 6.84
C VAL A 71 -2.06 5.03 5.47
N GLY A 72 -2.85 5.21 4.41
CA GLY A 72 -2.50 4.70 3.08
C GLY A 72 -1.87 5.76 2.19
N GLY A 73 -0.64 5.54 1.70
CA GLY A 73 0.03 6.40 0.73
C GLY A 73 0.04 5.80 -0.68
N HIS A 74 -0.06 6.63 -1.73
CA HIS A 74 0.07 6.21 -3.12
C HIS A 74 1.07 7.08 -3.89
N LEU A 75 2.08 6.45 -4.47
CA LEU A 75 3.05 7.07 -5.36
C LEU A 75 2.97 6.45 -6.75
N PHE A 76 3.30 7.22 -7.78
CA PHE A 76 3.37 6.69 -9.15
C PHE A 76 4.37 7.46 -10.01
N SER A 77 4.91 6.79 -11.03
CA SER A 77 5.86 7.33 -12.00
C SER A 77 5.70 6.63 -13.35
N ARG A 78 6.15 7.28 -14.43
CA ARG A 78 6.27 6.63 -15.75
C ARG A 78 7.57 5.81 -15.89
N ASP A 79 8.56 6.09 -15.05
CA ASP A 79 9.89 5.46 -15.07
C ASP A 79 10.36 5.17 -13.64
N LEU A 80 11.05 4.05 -13.44
CA LEU A 80 11.50 3.57 -12.14
C LEU A 80 12.47 4.57 -11.49
N ALA A 81 13.42 5.11 -12.27
CA ALA A 81 14.39 6.11 -11.83
C ALA A 81 13.89 7.56 -11.97
N GLY A 82 12.74 7.74 -12.63
CA GLY A 82 12.22 9.05 -13.02
C GLY A 82 11.59 9.85 -11.88
N ASP A 83 10.76 10.81 -12.26
CA ASP A 83 10.03 11.65 -11.33
C ASP A 83 8.78 10.93 -10.81
N TRP A 84 8.82 10.64 -9.52
CA TRP A 84 7.69 10.10 -8.80
C TRP A 84 6.76 11.22 -8.35
N THR A 85 5.47 10.95 -8.35
CA THR A 85 4.45 11.83 -7.79
C THR A 85 3.81 11.15 -6.60
N PHE A 86 3.80 11.83 -5.46
CA PHE A 86 3.04 11.41 -4.29
C PHE A 86 1.65 12.05 -4.28
N ARG A 87 0.60 11.25 -4.06
CA ARG A 87 -0.77 11.75 -3.88
C ARG A 87 -1.01 12.11 -2.42
N LEU A 88 -1.19 13.40 -2.14
CA LEU A 88 -1.51 13.93 -0.79
C LEU A 88 -2.95 13.63 -0.32
N GLN A 89 -3.58 12.61 -0.90
CA GLN A 89 -4.86 12.07 -0.45
C GLN A 89 -4.63 10.62 -0.05
N ALA A 90 -5.05 10.25 1.15
CA ALA A 90 -4.87 8.89 1.63
C ALA A 90 -5.59 7.89 0.71
N ALA A 91 -4.87 6.86 0.26
CA ALA A 91 -5.40 5.82 -0.61
C ALA A 91 -6.36 4.87 0.12
N TYR A 92 -6.15 4.71 1.43
CA TYR A 92 -7.02 4.01 2.35
C TYR A 92 -6.82 4.57 3.77
N ASN A 93 -7.74 4.24 4.68
CA ASN A 93 -7.68 4.61 6.09
C ASN A 93 -7.86 3.39 6.99
N THR A 94 -7.81 3.59 8.31
CA THR A 94 -7.97 2.51 9.29
C THR A 94 -9.42 2.04 9.50
N THR A 95 -10.41 2.67 8.85
CA THR A 95 -11.82 2.28 8.95
C THR A 95 -12.14 1.18 7.94
N VAL A 96 -12.78 0.11 8.39
CA VAL A 96 -13.28 -0.98 7.54
C VAL A 96 -14.77 -1.20 7.82
N GLY A 97 -15.56 -1.22 6.75
CA GLY A 97 -16.97 -1.63 6.78
C GLY A 97 -17.13 -3.08 6.34
N PHE A 98 -18.09 -3.78 6.95
CA PHE A 98 -18.40 -5.18 6.71
C PHE A 98 -19.78 -5.35 6.06
N THR A 99 -20.00 -6.51 5.44
CA THR A 99 -21.21 -6.81 4.66
C THR A 99 -22.47 -6.97 5.52
N ASP A 100 -22.31 -7.20 6.82
CA ASP A 100 -23.41 -7.22 7.80
C ASP A 100 -23.81 -5.81 8.28
N GLY A 101 -23.20 -4.75 7.71
CA GLY A 101 -23.39 -3.37 8.12
C GLY A 101 -22.49 -2.94 9.28
N GLY A 102 -21.68 -3.86 9.81
CA GLY A 102 -20.69 -3.57 10.85
C GLY A 102 -19.57 -2.66 10.37
N ARG A 103 -18.89 -2.04 11.33
CA ARG A 103 -17.72 -1.19 11.10
C ARG A 103 -16.71 -1.39 12.22
N THR A 104 -15.43 -1.45 11.85
CA THR A 104 -14.31 -1.41 12.80
C THR A 104 -13.37 -0.29 12.41
N ASP A 105 -13.03 0.55 13.37
CA ASP A 105 -11.93 1.51 13.26
C ASP A 105 -10.68 0.90 13.91
N TYR A 106 -9.69 0.58 13.09
CA TYR A 106 -8.46 -0.05 13.56
C TYR A 106 -7.47 0.97 14.11
N TYR A 107 -6.64 0.53 15.05
CA TYR A 107 -5.53 1.32 15.58
C TYR A 107 -4.37 1.39 14.58
N ARG A 108 -4.11 0.29 13.85
CA ARG A 108 -3.15 0.25 12.73
C ARG A 108 -3.73 -0.52 11.55
N ARG A 109 -3.39 -0.09 10.34
CA ARG A 109 -3.66 -0.80 9.08
C ARG A 109 -2.49 -0.62 8.12
N GLU A 110 -1.72 -1.68 7.92
CA GLU A 110 -0.36 -1.64 7.39
C GLU A 110 -0.13 -2.75 6.35
N ARG A 111 1.11 -2.89 5.86
CA ARG A 111 1.51 -3.95 4.92
C ARG A 111 0.55 -4.11 3.74
N PRO A 112 0.20 -3.01 3.03
CA PRO A 112 -0.74 -3.09 1.93
C PRO A 112 -0.23 -4.01 0.83
N LYS A 113 -1.12 -4.79 0.22
CA LYS A 113 -0.87 -5.49 -1.05
C LYS A 113 -2.14 -5.50 -1.89
N LEU A 114 -1.98 -5.48 -3.20
CA LEU A 114 -3.08 -5.62 -4.14
C LEU A 114 -3.06 -6.99 -4.80
N PHE A 115 -4.22 -7.62 -4.87
CA PHE A 115 -4.48 -8.75 -5.76
C PHE A 115 -5.13 -8.22 -7.04
N PHE A 116 -4.62 -8.62 -8.20
CA PHE A 116 -5.07 -8.15 -9.51
C PHE A 116 -5.82 -9.25 -10.26
N SER A 117 -6.67 -8.85 -11.21
CA SER A 117 -7.26 -9.76 -12.19
C SER A 117 -6.19 -10.42 -13.07
N ASP A 118 -6.48 -11.65 -13.50
CA ASP A 118 -5.64 -12.47 -14.39
C ASP A 118 -6.08 -12.41 -15.86
N ASP A 119 -7.10 -11.60 -16.17
CA ASP A 119 -7.64 -11.33 -17.52
C ASP A 119 -6.73 -10.41 -18.39
N GLY A 120 -5.53 -10.09 -17.92
CA GLY A 120 -4.58 -9.20 -18.59
C GLY A 120 -4.86 -7.69 -18.39
N GLU A 121 -6.00 -7.33 -17.78
CA GLU A 121 -6.33 -5.93 -17.51
C GLU A 121 -5.62 -5.37 -16.27
N LEU A 122 -5.05 -6.24 -15.43
CA LEU A 122 -4.41 -5.88 -14.15
C LEU A 122 -5.32 -4.98 -13.30
N THR A 123 -6.61 -5.33 -13.22
CA THR A 123 -7.58 -4.60 -12.40
C THR A 123 -7.36 -4.97 -10.93
N PRO A 124 -7.14 -4.02 -10.01
CA PRO A 124 -7.09 -4.33 -8.58
C PRO A 124 -8.44 -4.89 -8.12
N LEU A 125 -8.44 -6.08 -7.52
CA LEU A 125 -9.64 -6.77 -7.03
C LEU A 125 -9.72 -6.77 -5.51
N TYR A 126 -8.60 -6.98 -4.82
CA TYR A 126 -8.59 -7.04 -3.36
C TYR A 126 -7.40 -6.27 -2.78
N LEU A 127 -7.65 -5.56 -1.69
CA LEU A 127 -6.64 -4.96 -0.83
C LEU A 127 -6.44 -5.87 0.37
N THR A 128 -5.21 -6.31 0.59
CA THR A 128 -4.85 -7.03 1.82
C THR A 128 -4.04 -6.11 2.72
N ASN A 129 -4.36 -6.09 4.01
CA ASN A 129 -3.60 -5.36 5.02
C ASN A 129 -3.45 -6.20 6.29
N GLY A 130 -2.36 -5.97 7.02
CA GLY A 130 -2.33 -6.29 8.44
C GLY A 130 -3.10 -5.23 9.23
N VAL A 131 -3.95 -5.65 10.16
CA VAL A 131 -4.68 -4.75 11.06
C VAL A 131 -4.43 -5.06 12.53
N GLN A 132 -4.55 -4.04 13.36
CA GLN A 132 -4.47 -4.13 14.81
C GLN A 132 -5.63 -3.33 15.43
N GLU A 133 -6.37 -3.94 16.34
CA GLU A 133 -7.45 -3.28 17.09
C GLU A 133 -6.91 -2.44 18.25
N PHE A 134 -7.70 -1.49 18.72
CA PHE A 134 -7.38 -0.73 19.94
C PHE A 134 -7.27 -1.66 21.15
N ASN A 135 -6.35 -1.34 22.06
CA ASN A 135 -6.12 -2.07 23.32
C ASN A 135 -5.79 -3.56 23.14
N SER A 136 -5.34 -3.97 21.95
CA SER A 136 -4.91 -5.32 21.64
C SER A 136 -3.48 -5.32 21.11
N SER A 137 -2.69 -6.32 21.49
CA SER A 137 -1.38 -6.61 20.87
C SER A 137 -1.50 -7.54 19.67
N GLY A 138 -2.68 -8.14 19.45
CA GLY A 138 -2.93 -9.06 18.36
C GLY A 138 -3.06 -8.34 17.02
N SER A 139 -2.58 -9.00 15.96
CA SER A 139 -2.75 -8.55 14.58
C SER A 139 -3.27 -9.67 13.70
N TYR A 140 -4.06 -9.33 12.68
CA TYR A 140 -4.55 -10.26 11.69
C TYR A 140 -4.57 -9.64 10.29
N THR A 141 -4.76 -10.47 9.28
CA THR A 141 -4.87 -10.00 7.88
C THR A 141 -6.33 -9.81 7.52
N LEU A 142 -6.66 -8.66 6.96
CA LEU A 142 -7.94 -8.43 6.28
C LEU A 142 -7.76 -8.48 4.77
N VAL A 143 -8.77 -9.01 4.09
CA VAL A 143 -8.91 -8.97 2.63
C VAL A 143 -10.19 -8.18 2.34
N GLN A 144 -10.06 -7.07 1.62
CA GLN A 144 -11.18 -6.20 1.28
C GLN A 144 -11.35 -6.14 -0.24
N PRO A 145 -12.55 -6.41 -0.79
CA PRO A 145 -12.80 -6.21 -2.21
C PRO A 145 -12.70 -4.73 -2.58
N ILE A 146 -12.12 -4.44 -3.75
CA ILE A 146 -11.97 -3.10 -4.30
C ILE A 146 -12.79 -2.99 -5.58
N GLY A 147 -13.73 -2.05 -5.59
CA GLY A 147 -14.54 -1.77 -6.77
C GLY A 147 -15.48 -2.93 -7.16
N ARG A 148 -16.19 -2.74 -8.29
CA ARG A 148 -17.23 -3.68 -8.73
C ARG A 148 -16.68 -4.97 -9.37
N ARG A 149 -15.43 -4.94 -9.87
CA ARG A 149 -14.83 -6.10 -10.55
C ARG A 149 -14.57 -7.25 -9.58
N ALA A 150 -14.26 -6.95 -8.32
CA ALA A 150 -14.07 -7.97 -7.27
C ALA A 150 -15.31 -8.86 -7.09
N GLU A 151 -16.51 -8.26 -7.13
CA GLU A 151 -17.77 -9.00 -7.01
C GLU A 151 -18.04 -9.86 -8.24
N ALA A 152 -17.79 -9.33 -9.44
CA ALA A 152 -17.91 -10.09 -10.68
C ALA A 152 -16.93 -11.29 -10.71
N PHE A 153 -15.69 -11.06 -10.29
CA PHE A 153 -14.67 -12.10 -10.19
C PHE A 153 -15.07 -13.20 -9.19
N ALA A 154 -15.62 -12.83 -8.03
CA ALA A 154 -16.11 -13.82 -7.06
C ALA A 154 -17.23 -14.70 -7.64
N ARG A 155 -18.18 -14.10 -8.37
CA ARG A 155 -19.26 -14.85 -9.05
C ARG A 155 -18.75 -15.80 -10.12
N GLU A 156 -17.73 -15.40 -10.88
CA GLU A 156 -17.07 -16.24 -11.89
C GLU A 156 -16.43 -17.48 -11.25
N LEU A 157 -15.99 -17.39 -9.99
CA LEU A 157 -15.47 -18.50 -9.20
C LEU A 157 -16.55 -19.33 -8.48
N GLY A 158 -17.82 -18.95 -8.60
CA GLY A 158 -18.95 -19.67 -8.00
C GLY A 158 -19.30 -19.27 -6.56
N PHE A 159 -18.90 -18.06 -6.12
CA PHE A 159 -19.29 -17.47 -4.83
C PHE A 159 -20.45 -16.47 -4.97
#